data_AF-A0A3B0UPC7-F1
#
_entry.id   AF-A0A3B0UPC7-F1
#
_cell.length_a   1.000
_cell.length_b   1.000
_cell.length_c   1.000
_cell.angle_alpha   90.00
_cell.angle_beta   90.00
_cell.angle_gamma   90.00
#
_symmetry.space_group_name_H-M   'P 1'
#
loop_
_entity.id
_entity.type
_entity.pdbx_description
1 polymer ?
#
loop_
_entity_poly.entity_id
_entity_poly.type
_entity_poly.pdbx_seq_one_letter_code
_entity_poly.pdbx_strand_id
1 'polypeptide(L)'
;MPSLSFHIETFGCQMNDRDSEIMAQLLAEFCRPAPGLFDADIVMINTCSIRQKAEQKAFSLLGTLKQLKSRRPEMIIGVAGCVAQQEGDKLLARLPYVDLVLGTQNIYKLPELISKIKSKSG
;
A
#
# COMPACT_ATOMS: atom_id res chain seq x y z
N MET A 1 10.64 11.32 17.14
CA MET A 1 10.40 11.46 15.68
C MET A 1 9.73 10.19 15.20
N PRO A 2 8.73 10.25 14.31
CA PRO A 2 8.23 9.02 13.69
C PRO A 2 9.39 8.35 12.95
N SER A 3 9.80 7.18 13.42
CA SER A 3 10.95 6.44 12.86
C SER A 3 10.66 5.87 11.48
N LEU A 4 9.37 5.74 11.12
CA LEU A 4 8.93 5.05 9.91
C LEU A 4 8.81 5.98 8.70
N SER A 5 9.24 5.46 7.56
CA SER A 5 9.07 6.09 6.25
C SER A 5 7.96 5.41 5.42
N PHE A 6 7.27 6.17 4.56
CA PHE A 6 6.25 5.63 3.65
C PHE A 6 6.44 6.07 2.19
N HIS A 7 6.03 5.23 1.25
CA HIS A 7 5.95 5.54 -0.18
C HIS A 7 4.60 5.10 -0.74
N ILE A 8 4.01 5.91 -1.61
CA ILE A 8 2.75 5.58 -2.29
C ILE A 8 3.02 5.56 -3.79
N GLU A 9 2.86 4.40 -4.40
CA GLU A 9 2.91 4.25 -5.86
C GLU A 9 1.49 4.23 -6.41
N THR A 10 1.22 5.11 -7.39
CA THR A 10 -0.13 5.30 -7.93
C THR A 10 -0.18 4.88 -9.40
N PHE A 11 -1.10 3.98 -9.74
CA PHE A 11 -1.36 3.53 -11.10
C PHE A 11 -2.85 3.69 -11.45
N GLY A 12 -3.22 4.70 -12.23
CA GLY A 12 -4.63 4.83 -12.57
C GLY A 12 -5.03 6.15 -13.21
N CYS A 13 -6.03 6.78 -12.61
CA CYS A 13 -6.59 8.06 -13.02
C CYS A 13 -6.50 9.09 -11.90
N GLN A 14 -6.99 10.31 -12.16
CA GLN A 14 -7.01 11.43 -11.22
C GLN A 14 -7.69 11.10 -9.88
N MET A 15 -8.66 10.16 -9.86
CA MET A 15 -9.25 9.71 -8.59
C MET A 15 -8.25 8.95 -7.73
N ASN A 16 -7.40 8.11 -8.33
CA ASN A 16 -6.34 7.44 -7.58
C ASN A 16 -5.30 8.45 -7.06
N ASP A 17 -4.97 9.49 -7.84
CA ASP A 17 -4.06 10.53 -7.38
C ASP A 17 -4.61 11.25 -6.14
N ARG A 18 -5.90 11.62 -6.17
CA ARG A 18 -6.60 12.21 -5.01
C ARG A 18 -6.65 11.26 -3.81
N ASP A 19 -6.97 9.99 -4.03
CA ASP A 19 -6.97 8.98 -2.98
C ASP A 19 -5.58 8.82 -2.36
N SER A 20 -4.52 8.90 -3.17
CA SER A 20 -3.13 8.85 -2.73
C SER A 20 -2.72 10.08 -1.93
N GLU A 21 -3.20 11.27 -2.29
CA GLU A 21 -3.00 12.49 -1.49
C GLU A 21 -3.62 12.37 -0.10
N ILE A 22 -4.86 11.84 -0.01
CA ILE A 22 -5.53 11.59 1.27
C ILE A 22 -4.73 10.57 2.10
N MET A 23 -4.31 9.45 1.49
CA MET A 23 -3.48 8.46 2.17
C MET A 23 -2.16 9.06 2.67
N ALA A 24 -1.51 9.91 1.87
CA ALA A 24 -0.27 10.57 2.25
C ALA A 24 -0.47 11.51 3.44
N GLN A 25 -1.57 12.27 3.48
CA GLN A 25 -1.91 13.13 4.61
C GLN A 25 -2.12 12.31 5.89
N LEU A 26 -2.89 11.23 5.81
CA LEU A 26 -3.14 10.33 6.94
C LEU A 26 -1.84 9.69 7.47
N LEU A 27 -0.97 9.22 6.57
CA LEU A 27 0.32 8.63 6.94
C LEU A 27 1.29 9.68 7.52
N ALA A 28 1.24 10.92 7.03
CA ALA A 28 2.11 12.01 7.49
C ALA A 28 1.91 12.37 8.98
N GLU A 29 0.77 11.99 9.58
CA GLU A 29 0.53 12.18 11.02
C GLU A 29 1.47 11.34 11.90
N PHE A 30 1.99 10.22 11.40
CA PHE A 30 2.80 9.27 12.19
C PHE A 30 3.96 8.61 11.43
N CYS A 31 4.19 8.98 10.16
CA CYS A 31 5.28 8.52 9.30
C CYS A 31 5.82 9.71 8.49
N ARG A 32 7.03 9.57 7.95
CA ARG A 32 7.62 10.55 7.02
C ARG A 32 7.61 10.02 5.59
N PRO A 33 7.53 10.86 4.55
CA PRO A 33 7.76 10.41 3.18
C PRO A 33 9.15 9.80 3.02
N ALA A 34 9.24 8.67 2.32
CA ALA A 34 10.50 8.06 1.92
C ALA A 34 11.06 8.77 0.67
N PRO A 35 12.40 8.83 0.51
CA PRO A 35 13.01 9.33 -0.73
C PRO A 35 12.71 8.44 -1.95
N GLY A 36 12.35 7.18 -1.70
CA GLY A 36 11.91 6.26 -2.74
C GLY A 36 11.31 4.99 -2.15
N LEU A 37 10.75 4.17 -3.03
CA LEU A 37 10.06 2.93 -2.71
C LEU A 37 10.94 1.92 -1.93
N PHE A 38 12.23 1.83 -2.25
CA PHE A 38 13.14 0.88 -1.62
C PHE A 38 13.56 1.28 -0.19
N ASP A 39 13.44 2.57 0.13
CA ASP A 39 13.78 3.16 1.43
C ASP A 39 12.57 3.27 2.37
N ALA A 40 11.38 2.89 1.89
CA ALA A 40 10.14 2.95 2.65
C ALA A 40 10.03 1.76 3.61
N ASP A 41 9.48 2.01 4.81
CA ASP A 41 9.04 0.95 5.72
C ASP A 41 7.60 0.52 5.41
N ILE A 42 6.81 1.44 4.83
CA ILE A 42 5.43 1.22 4.41
C ILE A 42 5.30 1.57 2.93
N VAL A 43 4.89 0.62 2.10
CA VAL A 43 4.63 0.83 0.67
C VAL A 43 3.16 0.61 0.36
N MET A 44 2.50 1.63 -0.17
CA MET A 44 1.10 1.57 -0.62
C MET A 44 1.04 1.59 -2.14
N ILE A 45 0.38 0.60 -2.75
CA ILE A 45 0.14 0.53 -4.19
C ILE A 45 -1.33 0.89 -4.47
N ASN A 46 -1.60 2.11 -4.93
CA ASN A 46 -2.95 2.53 -5.29
C ASN A 46 -3.22 2.29 -6.77
N THR A 47 -4.16 1.40 -7.11
CA THR A 47 -4.37 1.01 -8.51
C THR A 47 -5.84 0.96 -8.95
N CYS A 48 -6.06 1.33 -10.20
CA CYS A 48 -7.37 1.29 -10.86
C CYS A 48 -7.62 -0.06 -11.53
N SER A 49 -8.83 -0.60 -11.39
CA SER A 49 -9.21 -1.90 -11.97
C SER A 49 -9.74 -1.83 -13.40
N ILE A 50 -10.11 -0.64 -13.89
CA ILE A 50 -10.70 -0.49 -15.23
C ILE A 50 -9.63 -0.46 -16.33
N ARG A 51 -8.35 -0.24 -15.98
CA ARG A 51 -7.25 -0.14 -16.95
C ARG A 51 -6.29 -1.31 -16.77
N GLN A 52 -6.36 -2.31 -17.66
CA GLN A 52 -5.50 -3.50 -17.63
C GLN A 52 -3.99 -3.17 -17.49
N LYS A 53 -3.51 -2.09 -18.11
CA LYS A 53 -2.10 -1.67 -17.98
C LYS A 53 -1.72 -1.21 -16.56
N ALA A 54 -2.65 -0.60 -15.83
CA ALA A 54 -2.40 -0.15 -14.45
C ALA A 54 -2.29 -1.34 -13.50
N GLU A 55 -3.18 -2.30 -13.66
CA GLU A 55 -3.18 -3.56 -12.91
C GLU A 55 -1.89 -4.36 -13.16
N GLN A 56 -1.48 -4.54 -14.43
CA GLN A 56 -0.23 -5.23 -14.76
C GLN A 56 1.01 -4.57 -14.13
N LYS A 57 1.09 -3.24 -14.14
CA LYS A 57 2.18 -2.50 -13.48
C LYS A 57 2.18 -2.71 -11.97
N ALA A 58 1.01 -2.67 -11.34
CA ALA A 58 0.87 -2.92 -9.90
C ALA A 58 1.35 -4.32 -9.53
N PHE A 59 0.94 -5.35 -10.28
CA PHE A 59 1.39 -6.73 -10.02
C PHE A 59 2.89 -6.93 -10.26
N SER A 60 3.46 -6.32 -11.30
CA SER A 60 4.91 -6.36 -11.51
C SER A 60 5.67 -5.75 -10.33
N LEU A 61 5.21 -4.60 -9.83
CA LEU A 61 5.84 -3.96 -8.67
C LEU A 61 5.68 -4.78 -7.38
N LEU A 62 4.50 -5.37 -7.16
CA LEU A 62 4.26 -6.30 -6.04
C LEU A 62 5.22 -7.50 -6.09
N GLY A 63 5.53 -8.01 -7.28
CA GLY A 63 6.56 -9.05 -7.48
C GLY A 63 7.95 -8.61 -7.02
N THR A 64 8.35 -7.37 -7.31
CA THR A 64 9.61 -6.78 -6.82
C THR A 64 9.58 -6.61 -5.29
N LEU A 65 8.48 -6.08 -4.75
CA LEU A 65 8.31 -5.87 -3.31
C LEU A 65 8.33 -7.18 -2.52
N LYS A 66 7.85 -8.29 -3.08
CA LYS A 66 7.99 -9.62 -2.48
C LYS A 66 9.45 -9.97 -2.19
N GLN A 67 10.35 -9.70 -3.14
CA GLN A 67 11.79 -9.96 -2.95
C GLN A 67 12.42 -9.00 -1.96
N LEU A 68 11.93 -7.76 -1.89
CA LEU A 68 12.40 -6.78 -0.92
C LEU A 68 11.99 -7.16 0.51
N LYS A 69 10.72 -7.54 0.70
CA LYS A 69 10.18 -7.95 1.99
C LYS A 69 10.79 -9.23 2.53
N SER A 70 11.26 -10.15 1.67
CA SER A 70 12.00 -11.32 2.16
C SER A 70 13.34 -10.94 2.81
N ARG A 71 13.90 -9.76 2.49
CA ARG A 71 15.10 -9.20 3.13
C ARG A 71 14.77 -8.23 4.28
N ARG A 72 13.56 -7.65 4.25
CA ARG A 72 13.03 -6.68 5.21
C ARG A 72 11.66 -7.13 5.70
N PRO A 73 11.57 -8.17 6.55
CA PRO A 73 10.29 -8.77 6.96
C PRO A 73 9.38 -7.80 7.71
N GLU A 74 9.94 -6.75 8.32
CA GLU A 74 9.23 -5.66 8.99
C GLU A 74 8.53 -4.67 8.04
N MET A 75 8.82 -4.74 6.74
CA MET A 75 8.19 -3.89 5.72
C MET A 75 6.70 -4.21 5.58
N ILE A 76 5.88 -3.16 5.59
CA ILE A 76 4.45 -3.25 5.37
C ILE A 76 4.14 -2.95 3.90
N ILE A 77 3.46 -3.87 3.23
CA ILE A 77 2.99 -3.73 1.85
C ILE A 77 1.47 -3.68 1.86
N GLY A 78 0.90 -2.59 1.35
CA GLY A 78 -0.54 -2.42 1.18
C GLY A 78 -0.95 -2.21 -0.27
N VAL A 79 -2.14 -2.70 -0.63
CA VAL A 79 -2.76 -2.41 -1.92
C VAL A 79 -4.04 -1.60 -1.69
N ALA A 80 -4.22 -0.52 -2.43
CA ALA A 80 -5.37 0.36 -2.35
C ALA A 80 -6.05 0.57 -3.72
N GLY A 81 -7.24 1.16 -3.70
CA GLY A 81 -7.94 1.59 -4.91
C GLY A 81 -9.01 0.60 -5.40
N CYS A 82 -9.43 0.76 -6.64
CA CYS A 82 -10.55 -0.01 -7.20
C CYS A 82 -10.24 -1.51 -7.31
N VAL A 83 -8.99 -1.90 -7.57
CA VAL A 83 -8.60 -3.33 -7.58
C VAL A 83 -8.76 -3.92 -6.18
N ALA A 84 -8.30 -3.21 -5.15
CA ALA A 84 -8.46 -3.62 -3.76
C ALA A 84 -9.95 -3.79 -3.38
N GLN A 85 -10.81 -2.90 -3.87
CA GLN A 85 -12.26 -2.97 -3.64
C GLN A 85 -12.93 -4.17 -4.33
N GLN A 86 -12.43 -4.59 -5.51
CA GLN A 86 -13.02 -5.68 -6.29
C GLN A 86 -12.48 -7.06 -5.90
N GLU A 87 -11.16 -7.19 -5.75
CA GLU A 87 -10.50 -8.46 -5.43
C GLU A 87 -10.55 -8.76 -3.93
N GLY A 88 -10.47 -7.72 -3.07
CA GLY A 88 -10.57 -7.84 -1.62
C GLY A 88 -9.70 -8.96 -1.05
N ASP A 89 -10.33 -9.87 -0.32
CA ASP A 89 -9.67 -11.00 0.35
C ASP A 89 -9.01 -11.99 -0.63
N LYS A 90 -9.49 -12.08 -1.88
CA LYS A 90 -8.85 -12.93 -2.89
C LYS A 90 -7.44 -12.45 -3.21
N LEU A 91 -7.21 -11.14 -3.12
CA LEU A 91 -5.89 -10.57 -3.34
C LEU A 91 -4.91 -11.01 -2.23
N LEU A 92 -5.35 -11.00 -0.97
CA LEU A 92 -4.55 -11.49 0.16
C LEU A 92 -4.25 -12.98 0.04
N ALA A 93 -5.23 -13.78 -0.37
CA ALA A 93 -5.03 -15.22 -0.59
C ALA A 93 -4.02 -15.50 -1.72
N ARG A 94 -4.03 -14.68 -2.78
CA ARG A 94 -3.08 -14.80 -3.91
C ARG A 94 -1.70 -14.25 -3.58
N LEU A 95 -1.63 -13.20 -2.74
CA LEU A 95 -0.43 -12.44 -2.43
C LEU A 95 -0.18 -12.42 -0.91
N PRO A 96 0.30 -13.52 -0.30
CA PRO A 96 0.44 -13.64 1.15
C PRO A 96 1.49 -12.69 1.76
N TYR A 97 2.28 -12.00 0.92
CA TYR A 97 3.25 -11.00 1.34
C TYR A 97 2.65 -9.58 1.43
N VAL A 98 1.41 -9.38 1.00
CA VAL A 98 0.64 -8.14 1.18
C VAL A 98 -0.02 -8.18 2.55
N ASP A 99 0.18 -7.16 3.37
CA ASP A 99 -0.31 -7.11 4.75
C ASP A 99 -1.73 -6.55 4.85
N LEU A 100 -2.11 -5.68 3.92
CA LEU A 100 -3.43 -5.05 3.93
C LEU A 100 -3.94 -4.70 2.53
N VAL A 101 -5.27 -4.73 2.41
CA VAL A 101 -5.99 -4.35 1.20
C VAL A 101 -7.05 -3.31 1.58
N LEU A 102 -7.02 -2.16 0.90
CA LEU A 102 -7.85 -1.01 1.20
C LEU A 102 -8.67 -0.57 -0.02
N GLY A 103 -9.95 -0.91 -0.02
CA GLY A 103 -10.88 -0.33 -0.99
C GLY A 103 -10.99 1.19 -0.84
N THR A 104 -11.36 1.88 -1.91
CA THR A 104 -11.47 3.36 -1.97
C THR A 104 -12.35 3.94 -0.84
N GLN A 105 -13.39 3.21 -0.42
CA GLN A 105 -14.29 3.65 0.65
C GLN A 105 -13.70 3.56 2.06
N ASN A 106 -12.57 2.88 2.24
CA ASN A 106 -11.97 2.59 3.54
C ASN A 106 -10.62 3.28 3.76
N ILE A 107 -10.21 4.20 2.88
CA ILE A 107 -8.91 4.90 2.96
C ILE A 107 -8.65 5.51 4.34
N TYR A 108 -9.67 6.09 4.97
CA TYR A 108 -9.57 6.71 6.31
C TYR A 108 -9.21 5.74 7.44
N LYS A 109 -9.37 4.43 7.23
CA LYS A 109 -8.98 3.40 8.21
C LYS A 109 -7.50 3.04 8.13
N LEU A 110 -6.76 3.59 7.17
CA LEU A 110 -5.34 3.30 6.96
C LEU A 110 -4.50 3.45 8.26
N PRO A 111 -4.59 4.54 9.04
CA PRO A 111 -3.82 4.67 10.28
C PRO A 111 -4.09 3.54 11.30
N GLU A 112 -5.36 3.19 11.48
CA GLU A 112 -5.79 2.14 12.41
C GLU A 112 -5.26 0.77 11.97
N LEU A 113 -5.33 0.46 10.67
CA LEU A 113 -4.84 -0.81 10.13
C LEU A 113 -3.33 -0.95 10.27
N ILE A 114 -2.57 0.10 9.95
CA ILE A 114 -1.11 0.11 10.15
C ILE A 114 -0.76 -0.11 11.61
N SER A 115 -1.44 0.57 12.53
CA SER A 115 -1.24 0.40 13.98
C SER A 115 -1.51 -1.04 14.46
N LYS A 116 -2.57 -1.68 13.94
CA LYS A 116 -2.90 -3.08 14.25
C LYS A 116 -1.84 -4.06 13.74
N ILE A 117 -1.33 -3.85 12.53
CA ILE A 117 -0.28 -4.71 11.95
C ILE A 117 0.99 -4.61 12.80
N LYS A 118 1.39 -3.39 13.14
CA LYS A 118 2.58 -3.17 13.98
C LYS A 118 2.45 -3.79 15.37
N SER A 119 1.27 -3.71 15.98
CA SER A 119 1.02 -4.31 17.31
C SER A 119 1.06 -5.84 17.29
N LYS A 120 0.87 -6.48 16.14
CA LYS A 120 0.94 -7.95 15.98
C LYS A 120 2.35 -8.46 15.68
N SER A 121 3.24 -7.59 15.23
CA SER A 121 4.64 -7.92 14.90
C SER A 121 5.62 -7.64 16.05
N GLY A 122 5.11 -7.37 17.25
CA GLY A 122 5.87 -7.12 18.48
C GLY A 122 5.77 -8.25 19.48
#